data_AF-A0A0P6X5V7-F1
#
_entry.id   AF-A0A0P6X5V7-F1
#
_cell.length_a   1.000
_cell.length_b   1.000
_cell.length_c   1.000
_cell.angle_alpha   90.00
_cell.angle_beta   90.00
_cell.angle_gamma   90.00
#
_symmetry.space_group_name_H-M   'P 1'
#
loop_
_entity.id
_entity.type
_entity.pdbx_description
1 polymer ?
#
loop_
_entity_poly.entity_id
_entity_poly.type
_entity_poly.pdbx_seq_one_letter_code
_entity_poly.pdbx_strand_id
1 'polypeptide(L)'
;MKHSVHIGVYFFLLLEDYIDAQTEFVHRLDLSLERFARNLGHSGAVVKPFVGDIEATKAEVLRKSWTERELHEIRKTPGLLLINVDFVVFDPREHPWIYINLGERVQQEEPSVPRIWIDHILNKLAESANNTEKDIFQEANKILNEVPLSDVAAIFEVKPGVFGFSIDLLKGGKLLTTLFERMSSKHQ
;
A
#
# COMPACT_ATOMS: atom_id res chain seq x y z
N MET A 1 -18.12 29.64 11.84
CA MET A 1 -17.54 28.29 11.96
C MET A 1 -17.20 27.79 10.56
N LYS A 2 -15.92 27.63 10.24
CA LYS A 2 -15.53 26.92 9.02
C LYS A 2 -15.72 25.43 9.30
N HIS A 3 -16.65 24.78 8.62
CA HIS A 3 -16.67 23.32 8.57
C HIS A 3 -15.43 22.90 7.78
N SER A 4 -14.37 22.48 8.47
CA SER A 4 -13.33 21.67 7.83
C SER A 4 -14.02 20.40 7.36
N VAL A 5 -14.25 20.32 6.05
CA VAL A 5 -14.51 19.04 5.40
C VAL A 5 -13.24 18.23 5.63
N HIS A 6 -13.27 17.30 6.59
CA HIS A 6 -12.21 16.30 6.71
C HIS A 6 -12.24 15.52 5.40
N ILE A 7 -11.26 15.77 4.53
CA ILE A 7 -11.00 14.92 3.38
C ILE A 7 -10.37 13.66 3.96
N GLY A 8 -11.22 12.67 4.27
CA GLY A 8 -10.77 11.39 4.79
C GLY A 8 -9.95 10.65 3.73
N VAL A 9 -8.90 9.97 4.16
CA VAL A 9 -8.18 9.03 3.31
C VAL A 9 -8.73 7.63 3.44
N TYR A 10 -8.74 6.90 2.33
CA TYR A 10 -9.25 5.54 2.26
C TYR A 10 -8.15 4.60 1.80
N PHE A 11 -7.98 3.50 2.53
CA PHE A 11 -7.01 2.45 2.25
C PHE A 11 -7.76 1.18 1.84
N PHE A 12 -7.86 0.95 0.54
CA PHE A 12 -8.54 -0.21 -0.05
C PHE A 12 -7.58 -1.39 -0.12
N LEU A 13 -7.91 -2.48 0.57
CA LEU A 13 -7.22 -3.75 0.43
C LEU A 13 -7.67 -4.43 -0.88
N LEU A 14 -6.72 -4.69 -1.76
CA LEU A 14 -6.90 -5.51 -2.97
C LEU A 14 -6.33 -6.90 -2.71
N LEU A 15 -7.08 -7.95 -3.05
CA LEU A 15 -6.71 -9.37 -2.90
C LEU A 15 -6.85 -10.07 -4.26
N GLU A 16 -6.11 -11.16 -4.52
CA GLU A 16 -6.22 -11.92 -5.78
C GLU A 16 -7.53 -12.68 -5.84
N ASP A 17 -7.76 -13.58 -4.88
CA ASP A 17 -8.96 -14.42 -4.81
C ASP A 17 -9.33 -14.82 -3.37
N TYR A 18 -10.38 -15.64 -3.23
CA TYR A 18 -10.83 -16.17 -1.94
C TYR A 18 -9.83 -17.13 -1.27
N ILE A 19 -8.96 -17.79 -2.05
CA ILE A 19 -7.97 -18.73 -1.54
C ILE A 19 -6.87 -17.96 -0.83
N ASP A 20 -6.45 -16.81 -1.38
CA ASP A 20 -5.49 -15.93 -0.74
C ASP A 20 -6.01 -15.32 0.56
N ALA A 21 -7.31 -15.03 0.65
CA ALA A 21 -7.97 -14.57 1.87
C ALA A 21 -7.88 -15.57 3.04
N GLN A 22 -7.57 -16.85 2.77
CA GLN A 22 -7.42 -17.90 3.79
C GLN A 22 -5.98 -18.23 4.14
N THR A 23 -5.01 -17.51 3.58
CA THR A 23 -3.60 -17.76 3.88
C THR A 23 -3.21 -17.27 5.27
N GLU A 24 -2.22 -17.91 5.90
CA GLU A 24 -1.61 -17.42 7.15
C GLU A 24 -1.06 -15.99 6.98
N PHE A 25 -0.65 -15.63 5.76
CA PHE A 25 -0.25 -14.27 5.44
C PHE A 25 -1.43 -13.30 5.61
N VAL A 26 -2.58 -13.55 4.98
CA VAL A 26 -3.74 -12.65 5.09
C VAL A 26 -4.27 -12.59 6.52
N HIS A 27 -4.30 -13.70 7.26
CA HIS A 27 -4.70 -13.65 8.67
C HIS A 27 -3.77 -12.76 9.52
N ARG A 28 -2.46 -12.82 9.28
CA ARG A 28 -1.50 -11.95 9.96
C ARG A 28 -1.60 -10.49 9.49
N LEU A 29 -1.83 -10.28 8.20
CA LEU A 29 -2.08 -8.97 7.63
C LEU A 29 -3.34 -8.33 8.23
N ASP A 30 -4.38 -9.13 8.48
CA ASP A 30 -5.63 -8.66 9.09
C ASP A 30 -5.39 -8.03 10.46
N LEU A 31 -4.59 -8.66 11.31
CA LEU A 31 -4.21 -8.09 12.62
C LEU A 31 -3.45 -6.76 12.48
N SER A 32 -2.57 -6.66 11.49
CA SER A 32 -1.83 -5.43 11.20
C SER A 32 -2.77 -4.33 10.67
N LEU A 33 -3.72 -4.68 9.80
CA LEU A 33 -4.72 -3.77 9.25
C LEU A 33 -5.73 -3.31 10.31
N GLU A 34 -6.11 -4.15 11.26
CA GLU A 34 -6.97 -3.76 12.39
C GLU A 34 -6.29 -2.75 13.31
N ARG A 35 -5.01 -2.98 13.62
CA ARG A 35 -4.21 -2.01 14.39
C ARG A 35 -4.05 -0.71 13.63
N PHE A 36 -3.77 -0.80 12.33
CA PHE A 36 -3.69 0.35 11.45
C PHE A 36 -4.99 1.16 11.42
N ALA A 37 -6.14 0.50 11.21
CA ALA A 37 -7.46 1.12 11.23
C ALA A 37 -7.74 1.81 12.58
N ARG A 38 -7.37 1.18 13.69
CA ARG A 38 -7.48 1.78 15.03
C ARG A 38 -6.61 3.03 15.16
N ASN A 39 -5.38 2.98 14.64
CA ASN A 39 -4.43 4.09 14.71
C ASN A 39 -4.85 5.25 13.78
N LEU A 40 -5.58 4.99 12.69
CA LEU A 40 -6.13 6.03 11.81
C LEU A 40 -7.22 6.87 12.49
N GLY A 41 -7.93 6.33 13.48
CA GLY A 41 -8.97 7.06 14.21
C GLY A 41 -10.05 7.64 13.29
N HIS A 42 -10.19 8.98 13.29
CA HIS A 42 -11.14 9.70 12.44
C HIS A 42 -10.51 10.27 11.15
N SER A 43 -9.21 10.05 10.94
CA SER A 43 -8.46 10.64 9.83
C SER A 43 -8.57 9.84 8.54
N GLY A 44 -9.03 8.59 8.63
CA GLY A 44 -9.23 7.73 7.46
C GLY A 44 -9.92 6.41 7.79
N ALA A 45 -10.07 5.59 6.76
CA ALA A 45 -10.69 4.27 6.87
C ALA A 45 -9.90 3.22 6.10
N VAL A 46 -9.85 2.00 6.65
CA VAL A 46 -9.39 0.81 5.93
C VAL A 46 -10.63 0.12 5.36
N VAL A 47 -10.67 -0.06 4.05
CA VAL A 47 -11.76 -0.72 3.34
C VAL A 47 -11.29 -2.10 2.90
N LYS A 48 -12.00 -3.13 3.33
CA LYS A 48 -11.74 -4.52 2.94
C LYS A 48 -12.91 -5.04 2.10
N PRO A 49 -12.65 -5.76 1.00
CA PRO A 49 -13.71 -6.43 0.26
C PRO A 49 -14.36 -7.50 1.15
N PHE A 50 -15.66 -7.69 1.01
CA PHE A 50 -16.29 -8.89 1.52
C PHE A 50 -15.75 -10.09 0.76
N VAL A 51 -15.62 -11.21 1.46
CA VAL A 51 -15.06 -12.46 0.95
C VAL A 51 -15.71 -12.90 -0.37
N GLY A 52 -17.03 -12.73 -0.51
CA GLY A 52 -17.77 -13.07 -1.73
C GLY A 52 -17.63 -12.07 -2.88
N ASP A 53 -17.10 -10.87 -2.61
CA ASP A 53 -17.06 -9.73 -3.53
C ASP A 53 -15.62 -9.31 -3.91
N ILE A 54 -14.60 -10.11 -3.54
CA ILE A 54 -13.18 -9.82 -3.82
C ILE A 54 -12.96 -9.56 -5.32
N GLU A 55 -13.41 -10.49 -6.15
CA GLU A 55 -13.27 -10.42 -7.61
C GLU A 55 -14.02 -9.23 -8.20
N ALA A 56 -15.24 -8.97 -7.72
CA ALA A 56 -16.05 -7.84 -8.18
C ALA A 56 -15.38 -6.51 -7.83
N THR A 57 -14.90 -6.37 -6.59
CA THR A 57 -14.17 -5.19 -6.09
C THR A 57 -12.90 -4.97 -6.91
N LYS A 58 -12.10 -6.02 -7.13
CA LYS A 58 -10.88 -5.95 -7.95
C LYS A 58 -11.21 -5.53 -9.38
N ALA A 59 -12.25 -6.13 -9.99
CA ALA A 59 -12.68 -5.76 -11.34
C ALA A 59 -13.10 -4.29 -11.44
N GLU A 60 -13.79 -3.75 -10.43
CA GLU A 60 -14.13 -2.33 -10.40
C GLU A 60 -12.91 -1.43 -10.30
N VAL A 61 -11.92 -1.79 -9.48
CA VAL A 61 -10.65 -1.04 -9.37
C VAL A 61 -9.93 -1.07 -10.72
N LEU A 62 -9.81 -2.23 -11.34
CA LEU A 62 -9.09 -2.41 -12.61
C LEU A 62 -9.80 -1.75 -13.82
N ARG A 63 -11.08 -1.40 -13.70
CA ARG A 63 -11.83 -0.65 -14.72
C ARG A 63 -11.57 0.86 -14.69
N LYS A 64 -10.92 1.39 -13.65
CA LYS A 64 -10.54 2.80 -13.62
C LYS A 64 -9.49 3.12 -14.69
N SER A 65 -9.30 4.41 -14.96
CA SER A 65 -8.52 5.00 -16.05
C SER A 65 -6.99 4.82 -15.94
N TRP A 66 -6.52 3.64 -15.54
CA TRP A 66 -5.09 3.35 -15.36
C TRP A 66 -4.34 3.32 -16.71
N THR A 67 -3.09 3.73 -16.70
CA THR A 67 -2.13 3.36 -17.76
C THR A 67 -1.80 1.87 -17.69
N GLU A 68 -1.31 1.30 -18.79
CA GLU A 68 -0.92 -0.12 -18.82
C GLU A 68 0.09 -0.49 -17.72
N ARG A 69 1.03 0.41 -17.44
CA ARG A 69 2.06 0.24 -16.41
C ARG A 69 1.46 0.27 -15.00
N GLU A 70 0.55 1.20 -14.71
CA GLU A 70 -0.19 1.26 -13.44
C GLU A 70 -1.04 0.02 -13.24
N LEU A 71 -1.75 -0.39 -14.29
CA LEU A 71 -2.60 -1.57 -14.27
C LEU A 71 -1.78 -2.84 -14.00
N HIS A 72 -0.58 -2.95 -14.57
CA HIS A 72 0.33 -4.06 -14.29
C HIS A 72 0.73 -4.12 -12.81
N GLU A 73 1.02 -2.98 -12.19
CA GLU A 73 1.39 -2.92 -10.78
C GLU A 73 0.21 -3.20 -9.84
N ILE A 74 -0.96 -2.61 -10.11
CA ILE A 74 -2.18 -2.78 -9.29
C ILE A 74 -2.71 -4.21 -9.33
N ARG A 75 -2.42 -4.94 -10.40
CA ARG A 75 -2.73 -6.38 -10.50
C ARG A 75 -1.93 -7.24 -9.54
N LYS A 76 -0.77 -6.77 -9.07
CA LYS A 76 0.04 -7.50 -8.09
C LYS A 76 -0.64 -7.35 -6.73
N THR A 77 -1.37 -8.37 -6.29
CA THR A 77 -2.02 -8.41 -5.00
C THR A 77 -1.13 -9.14 -3.98
N PRO A 78 -1.55 -9.32 -2.72
CA PRO A 78 -2.32 -8.35 -1.98
C PRO A 78 -1.63 -6.98 -2.01
N GLY A 79 -2.43 -5.92 -1.99
CA GLY A 79 -1.91 -4.56 -1.90
C GLY A 79 -2.89 -3.59 -1.30
N LEU A 80 -2.39 -2.43 -0.90
CA LEU A 80 -3.19 -1.33 -0.36
C LEU A 80 -3.19 -0.18 -1.34
N LEU A 81 -4.38 0.16 -1.82
CA LEU A 81 -4.64 1.36 -2.61
C LEU A 81 -5.12 2.49 -1.68
N LEU A 82 -4.31 3.52 -1.50
CA LEU A 82 -4.64 4.74 -0.80
C LEU A 82 -5.21 5.77 -1.78
N ILE A 83 -6.38 6.34 -1.46
CA ILE A 83 -7.04 7.44 -2.19
C ILE A 83 -7.61 8.48 -1.21
N ASN A 84 -7.90 9.70 -1.69
CA ASN A 84 -8.46 10.80 -0.88
C ASN A 84 -9.88 11.21 -1.27
N VAL A 85 -10.52 10.47 -2.17
CA VAL A 85 -11.89 10.69 -2.59
C VAL A 85 -12.66 9.39 -2.49
N ASP A 86 -13.99 9.48 -2.51
CA ASP A 86 -14.84 8.31 -2.57
C ASP A 86 -14.50 7.46 -3.81
N PHE A 87 -14.50 6.13 -3.66
CA PHE A 87 -14.12 5.21 -4.73
C PHE A 87 -14.99 5.34 -5.99
N VAL A 88 -16.27 5.70 -5.85
CA VAL A 88 -17.18 5.88 -6.98
C VAL A 88 -16.67 6.97 -7.93
N VAL A 89 -16.21 8.09 -7.36
CA VAL A 89 -15.72 9.26 -8.12
C VAL A 89 -14.22 9.22 -8.37
N PHE A 90 -13.49 8.33 -7.69
CA PHE A 90 -12.05 8.18 -7.89
C PHE A 90 -11.71 7.88 -9.35
N ASP A 91 -10.80 8.69 -9.89
CA ASP A 91 -10.14 8.49 -11.18
C ASP A 91 -8.63 8.70 -10.96
N PRO A 92 -7.79 7.70 -11.27
CA PRO A 92 -6.34 7.78 -11.08
C PRO A 92 -5.65 8.82 -11.97
N ARG A 93 -6.34 9.38 -12.98
CA ARG A 93 -5.87 10.47 -13.85
C ARG A 93 -6.27 11.84 -13.37
N GLU A 94 -7.08 11.93 -12.31
CA GLU A 94 -7.52 13.20 -11.75
C GLU A 94 -7.20 13.33 -10.26
N HIS A 95 -7.09 12.20 -9.55
CA HIS A 95 -6.98 12.15 -8.10
C HIS A 95 -5.65 11.52 -7.67
N PRO A 96 -5.10 11.95 -6.53
CA PRO A 96 -3.89 11.35 -6.02
C PRO A 96 -4.15 9.93 -5.47
N TRP A 97 -3.20 9.04 -5.67
CA TRP A 97 -3.30 7.66 -5.21
C TRP A 97 -1.95 7.05 -4.89
N ILE A 98 -1.92 6.07 -3.98
CA ILE A 98 -0.70 5.29 -3.72
C ILE A 98 -1.08 3.83 -3.73
N TYR A 99 -0.31 3.02 -4.44
CA TYR A 99 -0.43 1.57 -4.36
C TYR A 99 0.76 0.98 -3.64
N ILE A 100 0.51 0.24 -2.57
CA ILE A 100 1.54 -0.46 -1.82
C ILE A 100 1.28 -1.94 -2.05
N ASN A 101 2.06 -2.55 -2.93
CA ASN A 101 2.05 -4.00 -3.04
C ASN A 101 2.69 -4.59 -1.77
N LEU A 102 1.92 -5.41 -1.07
CA LEU A 102 2.34 -6.08 0.16
C LEU A 102 3.00 -7.45 -0.12
N GLY A 103 3.01 -7.86 -1.40
CA GLY A 103 3.67 -9.04 -1.96
C GLY A 103 2.74 -10.25 -2.12
N GLU A 104 2.78 -10.94 -3.27
CA GLU A 104 2.21 -12.29 -3.48
C GLU A 104 3.25 -13.24 -4.07
N ARG A 105 3.46 -14.39 -3.42
CA ARG A 105 3.07 -15.72 -3.95
C ARG A 105 3.43 -16.80 -2.93
N VAL A 106 2.39 -17.47 -2.41
CA VAL A 106 2.48 -18.74 -1.66
C VAL A 106 3.13 -19.87 -2.49
N GLN A 107 3.45 -19.62 -3.76
CA GLN A 107 3.98 -20.62 -4.69
C GLN A 107 5.49 -20.52 -5.00
N GLN A 108 6.25 -19.57 -4.44
CA GLN A 108 7.70 -19.58 -4.64
C GLN A 108 8.46 -19.33 -3.33
N GLU A 109 9.54 -20.11 -3.18
CA GLU A 109 10.47 -20.25 -2.05
C GLU A 109 11.28 -18.96 -1.73
N GLU A 110 10.64 -17.79 -1.76
CA GLU A 110 11.29 -16.52 -1.47
C GLU A 110 10.83 -15.91 -0.15
N PRO A 111 11.71 -15.16 0.54
CA PRO A 111 11.37 -14.55 1.82
C PRO A 111 10.28 -13.48 1.61
N SER A 112 9.13 -13.72 2.23
CA SER A 112 8.07 -12.73 2.43
C SER A 112 8.62 -11.42 3.01
N VAL A 113 8.01 -10.28 2.68
CA VAL A 113 8.28 -9.00 3.35
C VAL A 113 8.17 -9.20 4.87
N PRO A 114 9.19 -8.86 5.67
CA PRO A 114 9.13 -9.07 7.11
C PRO A 114 7.94 -8.32 7.73
N ARG A 115 7.17 -9.00 8.59
CA ARG A 115 6.00 -8.43 9.27
C ARG A 115 6.28 -7.09 9.95
N ILE A 116 7.44 -6.98 10.61
CA ILE A 116 7.92 -5.76 11.28
C ILE A 116 7.86 -4.55 10.33
N TRP A 117 8.08 -4.80 9.06
CA TRP A 117 8.22 -3.80 8.04
C TRP A 117 6.87 -3.32 7.49
N ILE A 118 5.92 -4.24 7.31
CA ILE A 118 4.52 -3.90 7.05
C ILE A 118 3.97 -3.09 8.22
N ASP A 119 4.16 -3.55 9.46
CA ASP A 119 3.72 -2.82 10.66
C ASP A 119 4.34 -1.42 10.74
N HIS A 120 5.63 -1.28 10.41
CA HIS A 120 6.33 0.01 10.42
C HIS A 120 5.75 1.00 9.41
N ILE A 121 5.53 0.57 8.16
CA ILE A 121 4.92 1.43 7.14
C ILE A 121 3.51 1.84 7.57
N LEU A 122 2.68 0.88 7.97
CA LEU A 122 1.30 1.17 8.37
C LEU A 122 1.25 2.15 9.54
N ASN A 123 2.13 2.01 10.53
CA ASN A 123 2.21 2.96 11.64
C ASN A 123 2.61 4.37 11.18
N LYS A 124 3.65 4.50 10.36
CA LYS A 124 4.06 5.80 9.82
C LYS A 124 2.98 6.45 8.96
N LEU A 125 2.25 5.66 8.18
CA LEU A 125 1.11 6.16 7.40
C LEU A 125 -0.04 6.63 8.31
N ALA A 126 -0.33 5.93 9.40
CA ALA A 126 -1.34 6.36 10.36
C ALA A 126 -0.93 7.66 11.08
N GLU A 127 0.33 7.76 11.50
CA GLU A 127 0.90 8.99 12.07
C GLU A 127 0.77 10.17 11.10
N SER A 128 1.09 9.94 9.82
CA SER A 128 0.95 10.96 8.79
C SER A 128 -0.51 11.34 8.52
N ALA A 129 -1.43 10.37 8.48
CA ALA A 129 -2.86 10.64 8.27
C ALA A 129 -3.44 11.50 9.39
N ASN A 130 -2.98 11.29 10.62
CA ASN A 130 -3.39 12.07 11.79
C ASN A 130 -2.76 13.45 11.88
N ASN A 131 -1.77 13.76 11.03
CA ASN A 131 -1.12 15.07 11.02
C ASN A 131 -1.74 15.98 9.94
N THR A 132 -2.64 16.87 10.36
CA THR A 132 -3.34 17.80 9.46
C THR A 132 -2.46 18.88 8.82
N GLU A 133 -1.21 19.05 9.30
CA GLU A 133 -0.26 20.02 8.75
C GLU A 133 0.52 19.45 7.56
N LYS A 134 0.42 18.14 7.32
CA LYS A 134 1.20 17.43 6.31
C LYS A 134 0.31 16.79 5.25
N ASP A 135 0.77 16.83 4.01
CA ASP A 135 0.15 16.08 2.92
C ASP A 135 0.57 14.60 3.03
N ILE A 136 -0.41 13.74 3.31
CA ILE A 136 -0.20 12.30 3.46
C ILE A 136 0.39 11.64 2.21
N PHE A 137 0.08 12.11 1.00
CA PHE A 137 0.65 11.55 -0.22
C PHE A 137 2.13 11.89 -0.35
N GLN A 138 2.52 13.10 0.07
CA GLN A 138 3.92 13.51 0.11
C GLN A 138 4.69 12.77 1.20
N GLU A 139 4.12 12.64 2.40
CA GLU A 139 4.76 11.93 3.50
C GLU A 139 4.86 10.43 3.22
N ALA A 140 3.81 9.81 2.68
CA ALA A 140 3.86 8.42 2.25
C ALA A 140 4.98 8.21 1.23
N ASN A 141 5.17 9.14 0.28
CA ASN A 141 6.29 9.06 -0.66
C ASN A 141 7.65 9.12 0.07
N LYS A 142 7.80 9.99 1.07
CA LYS A 142 9.04 10.06 1.88
C LYS A 142 9.27 8.77 2.69
N ILE A 143 8.26 8.32 3.43
CA ILE A 143 8.29 7.11 4.26
C ILE A 143 8.73 5.92 3.41
N LEU A 144 8.22 5.84 2.19
CA LEU A 144 8.48 4.74 1.29
C LEU A 144 9.82 4.88 0.55
N ASN A 145 10.34 6.10 0.37
CA ASN A 145 11.69 6.36 -0.19
C ASN A 145 12.83 6.31 0.85
N GLU A 146 12.53 6.35 2.16
CA GLU A 146 13.53 6.11 3.24
C GLU A 146 14.07 4.67 3.23
N VAL A 147 13.46 3.84 2.42
CA VAL A 147 13.84 2.46 2.13
C VAL A 147 14.91 2.51 1.04
N PRO A 148 16.07 1.81 1.18
CA PRO A 148 17.06 1.75 0.11
C PRO A 148 16.50 0.93 -1.07
N LEU A 149 15.75 1.62 -1.92
CA LEU A 149 15.04 1.14 -3.11
C LEU A 149 15.90 1.30 -4.36
N SER A 150 17.23 1.13 -4.28
CA SER A 150 18.13 1.48 -5.38
C SER A 150 17.82 0.81 -6.72
N ASP A 151 17.02 -0.28 -6.72
CA ASP A 151 16.47 -0.93 -7.93
C ASP A 151 14.93 -1.01 -7.98
N VAL A 152 14.21 -0.44 -7.00
CA VAL A 152 12.75 -0.47 -6.92
C VAL A 152 12.24 0.89 -7.35
N ALA A 153 12.27 1.11 -8.67
CA ALA A 153 11.87 2.38 -9.24
C ALA A 153 10.50 2.81 -8.70
N ALA A 154 10.43 4.04 -8.20
CA ALA A 154 9.22 4.83 -8.25
C ALA A 154 8.74 4.82 -9.70
N ILE A 155 7.76 3.96 -9.99
CA ILE A 155 7.32 3.63 -11.36
C ILE A 155 6.46 4.78 -11.95
N PHE A 156 6.22 5.89 -11.23
CA PHE A 156 5.18 6.85 -11.60
C PHE A 156 5.59 8.32 -11.56
N GLU A 157 4.90 9.03 -12.44
CA GLU A 157 5.18 10.36 -12.93
C GLU A 157 4.80 11.44 -11.91
N VAL A 158 5.76 12.28 -11.55
CA VAL A 158 5.52 13.51 -10.79
C VAL A 158 4.91 14.54 -11.75
N LYS A 159 3.63 14.39 -12.13
CA LYS A 159 2.88 15.42 -12.87
C LYS A 159 2.23 16.39 -11.88
N PRO A 160 2.41 17.72 -12.03
CA PRO A 160 1.75 18.69 -11.17
C PRO A 160 0.23 18.50 -11.17
N GLY A 161 -0.33 18.09 -10.04
CA GLY A 161 -1.79 18.03 -9.80
C GLY A 161 -2.44 16.66 -9.84
N VAL A 162 -1.77 15.61 -10.35
CA VAL A 162 -2.29 14.24 -10.41
C VAL A 162 -1.16 13.28 -10.06
N PHE A 163 -0.90 13.13 -8.77
CA PHE A 163 0.22 12.31 -8.29
C PHE A 163 -0.28 10.95 -7.87
N GLY A 164 0.21 9.88 -8.51
CA GLY A 164 0.14 8.59 -7.85
C GLY A 164 1.34 7.73 -8.11
N PHE A 165 1.61 6.80 -7.19
CA PHE A 165 2.74 5.89 -7.28
C PHE A 165 2.47 4.52 -6.68
N SER A 166 2.93 3.47 -7.36
CA SER A 166 3.01 2.10 -6.88
C SER A 166 4.43 1.76 -6.42
N ILE A 167 4.51 1.03 -5.31
CA ILE A 167 5.74 0.47 -4.76
C ILE A 167 5.56 -1.02 -4.51
N ASP A 168 6.63 -1.75 -4.78
CA ASP A 168 6.76 -3.18 -4.57
C ASP A 168 7.62 -3.46 -3.33
N LEU A 169 6.98 -3.78 -2.19
CA LEU A 169 7.68 -3.98 -0.92
C LEU A 169 8.53 -5.26 -0.90
N LEU A 170 8.22 -6.25 -1.76
CA LEU A 170 8.98 -7.49 -1.85
C LEU A 170 10.43 -7.21 -2.29
N LYS A 171 10.59 -6.37 -3.31
CA LYS A 171 11.92 -5.99 -3.80
C LYS A 171 12.71 -5.20 -2.76
N GLY A 172 12.04 -4.34 -1.98
CA GLY A 172 12.66 -3.59 -0.87
C GLY A 172 13.16 -4.51 0.25
N GLY A 173 12.39 -5.55 0.59
CA GLY A 173 12.78 -6.54 1.60
C GLY A 173 14.05 -7.32 1.22
N LYS A 174 14.16 -7.80 -0.03
CA LYS A 174 15.30 -8.60 -0.51
C LYS A 174 16.65 -7.89 -0.38
N LEU A 175 16.70 -6.61 -0.75
CA LEU A 175 17.91 -5.79 -0.67
C LEU A 175 18.44 -5.70 0.77
N LEU A 176 17.55 -5.56 1.73
CA LEU A 176 17.91 -5.45 3.14
C LEU A 176 18.42 -6.78 3.72
N THR A 177 17.79 -7.91 3.36
CA THR A 177 18.29 -9.24 3.79
C THR A 177 19.70 -9.48 3.26
N THR A 178 19.95 -9.17 1.98
CA THR A 178 21.29 -9.27 1.39
C THR A 178 22.31 -8.35 2.06
N LEU A 179 21.90 -7.14 2.48
CA LEU A 179 22.77 -6.23 3.24
C LEU A 179 23.07 -6.76 4.65
N PHE A 180 22.06 -7.30 5.36
CA PHE A 180 22.24 -7.90 6.68
C PHE A 180 23.16 -9.12 6.64
N GLU A 181 22.96 -10.05 5.68
CA GLU A 181 23.82 -11.22 5.50
C GLU A 181 25.28 -10.83 5.23
N ARG A 182 25.50 -9.81 4.38
CA ARG A 182 26.85 -9.27 4.10
C ARG A 182 27.52 -8.63 5.31
N MET A 183 26.74 -8.05 6.23
CA MET A 183 27.27 -7.48 7.47
C MET A 183 27.61 -8.57 8.49
N SER A 184 26.78 -9.60 8.60
CA SER A 184 27.00 -10.75 9.48
C SER A 184 28.16 -11.64 9.02
N SER A 185 28.37 -11.81 7.71
CA SER A 185 29.49 -12.59 7.17
C SER A 185 30.86 -11.92 7.31
N LYS A 186 30.92 -10.62 7.62
CA LYS A 186 32.16 -9.88 7.88
C LYS A 186 32.66 -9.98 9.34
N HIS A 187 31.88 -10.62 10.21
CA HIS A 187 32.20 -10.80 11.63
C HIS A 187 32.52 -12.28 12.00
N GLN A 188 32.88 -13.10 11.00
CA GLN A 188 33.49 -14.42 11.19
C GLN A 188 34.93 -14.42 10.68
#